data_AF-A0A1G2XH78-F1
#
_entry.id   AF-A0A1G2XH78-F1
#
_cell.length_a   1.000
_cell.length_b   1.000
_cell.length_c   1.000
_cell.angle_alpha   90.00
_cell.angle_beta   90.00
_cell.angle_gamma   90.00
#
_symmetry.space_group_name_H-M   'P 1'
#
loop_
_entity.id
_entity.type
_entity.pdbx_description
1 polymer ?
#
loop_
_entity_poly.entity_id
_entity_poly.type
_entity_poly.pdbx_seq_one_letter_code
_entity_poly.pdbx_strand_id
1 'polypeptide(L)' 'MLSNKISPTATTLLSELREECLSTIKLIHQLELEHLTDEQIEDVLGELTASLTHLQTHSTMVKEELDKQD' A
#
# COMPACT_ATOMS: atom_id res chain seq x y z
N MET A 1 17.53 22.47 5.61
CA MET A 1 16.87 21.98 6.84
C MET A 1 15.40 22.37 6.76
N LEU A 2 14.60 21.63 5.98
CA LEU A 2 13.16 21.89 5.88
C LEU A 2 12.47 21.09 6.98
N SER A 3 12.28 21.72 8.14
CA SER A 3 11.34 21.21 9.13
C SER A 3 9.92 21.63 8.72
N ASN A 4 9.44 21.14 7.58
CA ASN A 4 8.01 21.17 7.28
C ASN A 4 7.39 20.12 8.20
N LYS A 5 6.60 20.58 9.19
CA LYS A 5 5.78 19.67 9.99
C LYS A 5 4.80 19.01 9.03
N ILE A 6 4.97 17.71 8.81
CA ILE A 6 4.01 16.86 8.11
C ILE A 6 2.63 17.11 8.74
N SER A 7 1.64 17.49 7.93
CA SER A 7 0.27 17.73 8.40
C SER A 7 -0.31 16.47 9.06
N PRO A 8 -1.28 16.59 9.99
CA PRO A 8 -1.98 15.41 10.53
C PRO A 8 -2.59 14.54 9.42
N THR A 9 -3.15 15.17 8.38
CA THR A 9 -3.66 14.48 7.19
C THR A 9 -2.56 13.69 6.49
N ALA A 10 -1.42 14.31 6.19
CA ALA A 10 -0.29 13.63 5.56
C ALA A 10 0.24 12.48 6.42
N THR A 11 0.22 12.63 7.76
CA THR A 11 0.60 11.56 8.69
C THR A 11 -0.34 10.36 8.58
N THR A 12 -1.66 10.60 8.53
CA THR A 12 -2.66 9.54 8.33
C THR A 12 -2.47 8.86 6.98
N LEU A 13 -2.35 9.62 5.89
CA LEU A 13 -2.17 9.06 4.54
C LEU A 13 -0.88 8.24 4.43
N LEU A 14 0.21 8.67 5.07
CA LEU A 14 1.44 7.89 5.14
C LEU A 14 1.27 6.58 5.94
N SER A 15 0.43 6.58 6.98
CA SER A 15 0.09 5.35 7.72
C SER A 15 -0.72 4.40 6.85
N GLU A 16 -1.74 4.90 6.15
CA GLU A 16 -2.58 4.10 5.25
C GLU A 16 -1.76 3.54 4.07
N LEU A 17 -0.85 4.32 3.50
CA LEU A 17 0.07 3.85 2.46
C LEU A 17 1.00 2.75 3.00
N ARG A 18 1.50 2.90 4.24
CA ARG A 18 2.34 1.88 4.88
C ARG A 18 1.56 0.58 5.11
N GLU A 19 0.32 0.67 5.59
CA GLU A 19 -0.54 -0.50 5.82
C GLU A 19 -0.76 -1.27 4.52
N GLU A 20 -1.07 -0.56 3.43
CA GLU A 20 -1.26 -1.18 2.13
C GLU A 20 0.03 -1.84 1.61
N CYS A 21 1.21 -1.22 1.81
CA CYS A 21 2.50 -1.84 1.47
C CYS A 21 2.71 -3.16 2.23
N LEU A 22 2.36 -3.20 3.52
CA LEU A 22 2.47 -4.41 4.33
C LEU A 22 1.52 -5.50 3.86
N SER A 23 0.30 -5.15 3.44
CA SER A 23 -0.65 -6.08 2.82
C SER A 23 -0.09 -6.68 1.54
N THR A 24 0.47 -5.87 0.64
CA THR A 24 1.12 -6.35 -0.60
C THR A 24 2.26 -7.34 -0.29
N ILE A 25 3.15 -7.01 0.67
CA ILE A 25 4.26 -7.88 1.06
C ILE A 25 3.73 -9.21 1.63
N LYS A 26 2.68 -9.17 2.45
CA LYS A 26 2.06 -10.38 3.01
C LYS A 26 1.51 -11.29 1.90
N LEU A 27 0.85 -10.72 0.90
CA LEU A 27 0.31 -11.47 -0.24
C LEU A 27 1.44 -12.11 -1.08
N ILE A 28 2.55 -11.39 -1.30
CA ILE A 28 3.73 -11.94 -1.96
C ILE A 28 4.28 -13.14 -1.17
N HIS A 29 4.44 -13.02 0.15
CA HIS A 29 4.88 -14.15 0.98
C HIS A 29 3.90 -15.32 0.96
N GLN A 30 2.59 -15.07 0.79
CA GLN A 30 1.63 -16.16 0.63
C GLN A 30 1.85 -16.92 -0.68
N LEU A 31 2.14 -16.24 -1.79
CA LEU A 31 2.49 -16.89 -3.07
C LEU A 31 3.78 -17.71 -3.03
N GLU A 32 4.66 -17.43 -2.08
CA GLU A 32 5.91 -18.17 -1.87
C GLU A 32 5.73 -19.46 -1.05
N LEU A 33 4.54 -19.70 -0.50
CA LEU A 33 4.25 -20.93 0.25
C LEU A 33 4.23 -22.14 -0.67
N GLU A 34 4.80 -23.25 -0.21
CA GLU A 34 4.69 -24.53 -0.90
C GLU A 34 3.26 -25.08 -0.81
N HIS A 35 2.85 -25.83 -1.83
CA HIS A 35 1.58 -26.58 -1.87
C HIS A 35 0.28 -25.76 -1.85
N LEU A 36 0.30 -24.53 -2.37
CA LEU A 36 -0.95 -23.81 -2.66
C LEU A 36 -1.79 -24.56 -3.71
N THR A 37 -3.10 -24.55 -3.53
CA THR A 37 -4.03 -24.98 -4.58
C THR A 37 -4.20 -23.88 -5.64
N ASP A 38 -4.65 -24.25 -6.83
CA ASP A 38 -4.93 -23.27 -7.91
C ASP A 38 -5.93 -22.19 -7.47
N GLU A 39 -6.95 -22.57 -6.68
CA GLU A 39 -7.94 -21.64 -6.11
C GLU A 39 -7.29 -20.65 -5.13
N GLN A 40 -6.39 -21.12 -4.25
CA GLN A 40 -5.67 -20.23 -3.33
C GLN A 40 -4.74 -19.27 -4.08
N ILE A 41 -4.12 -19.73 -5.17
CA ILE A 41 -3.29 -18.87 -6.03
C ILE A 41 -4.15 -17.79 -6.67
N GLU A 42 -5.31 -18.16 -7.22
CA GLU A 42 -6.25 -17.22 -7.85
C GLU A 42 -6.75 -16.16 -6.85
N ASP A 43 -7.14 -16.58 -5.64
CA ASP A 43 -7.57 -15.68 -4.57
C ASP A 43 -6.46 -14.68 -4.20
N VAL A 44 -5.23 -15.17 -3.96
CA VAL A 44 -4.10 -14.31 -3.59
C VAL A 44 -3.73 -13.34 -4.72
N LEU A 45 -3.79 -13.78 -5.98
CA LEU A 45 -3.56 -12.90 -7.13
C LEU A 45 -4.66 -11.84 -7.29
N GLY A 46 -5.91 -12.20 -7.00
CA GLY A 46 -7.03 -11.26 -6.96
C GLY A 46 -6.83 -10.19 -5.88
N GLU A 47 -6.50 -10.60 -4.66
CA GLU A 47 -6.18 -9.69 -3.56
C GLU A 47 -4.96 -8.81 -3.86
N LEU A 48 -3.92 -9.37 -4.49
CA LEU A 48 -2.72 -8.63 -4.87
C LEU A 48 -3.04 -7.55 -5.90
N THR A 49 -3.92 -7.85 -6.86
CA THR A 49 -4.38 -6.87 -7.87
C THR A 49 -5.14 -5.71 -7.21
N ALA A 50 -6.00 -6.00 -6.24
CA ALA A 50 -6.68 -4.97 -5.45
C ALA A 50 -5.68 -4.13 -4.65
N SER A 51 -4.73 -4.78 -3.96
CA SER A 51 -3.71 -4.12 -3.15
C SER A 51 -2.83 -3.17 -3.97
N LEU A 52 -2.42 -3.56 -5.18
CA LEU A 52 -1.69 -2.68 -6.10
C LEU A 52 -2.50 -1.46 -6.52
N THR A 53 -3.80 -1.61 -6.73
CA THR A 53 -4.70 -0.50 -7.07
C THR A 53 -4.83 0.48 -5.89
N HIS A 54 -4.96 -0.04 -4.67
CA HIS A 54 -4.96 0.78 -3.45
C HIS A 54 -3.63 1.50 -3.25
N LEU A 55 -2.48 0.83 -3.44
CA LEU A 55 -1.15 1.44 -3.36
C LEU A 55 -1.02 2.63 -4.30
N GLN A 56 -1.45 2.46 -5.56
CA GLN A 56 -1.40 3.53 -6.55
C GLN A 56 -2.26 4.74 -6.11
N THR A 57 -3.44 4.47 -5.56
CA THR A 57 -4.36 5.50 -5.06
C THR A 57 -3.76 6.23 -3.85
N HIS A 58 -3.32 5.50 -2.82
CA HIS A 58 -2.72 6.08 -1.61
C HIS A 58 -1.43 6.84 -1.91
N SER A 59 -0.58 6.33 -2.81
CA SER A 59 0.63 7.03 -3.23
C SER A 59 0.32 8.35 -3.91
N THR A 60 -0.76 8.41 -4.70
CA THR A 60 -1.22 9.65 -5.35
C THR A 60 -1.73 10.64 -4.31
N MET A 61 -2.57 10.19 -3.37
CA MET A 61 -3.11 11.04 -2.29
C MET A 61 -2.00 11.61 -1.38
N VAL A 62 -1.02 10.79 -1.00
CA VAL A 62 0.15 11.24 -0.22
C VAL A 62 0.91 12.32 -0.99
N LYS A 63 1.19 12.09 -2.28
CA LYS A 63 1.90 13.07 -3.11
C LYS A 63 1.13 14.40 -3.18
N GLU A 64 -0.16 14.36 -3.47
CA GLU A 64 -1.00 15.56 -3.53
C GLU A 64 -1.03 16.32 -2.20
N GLU A 65 -1.07 15.63 -1.06
CA GLU A 65 -1.08 16.26 0.25
C GLU A 65 0.27 16.85 0.65
N LEU A 66 1.38 16.24 0.23
CA LEU A 66 2.72 16.79 0.41
C LEU A 66 2.95 18.01 -0.49
N ASP A 67 2.51 17.97 -1.75
CA ASP A 67 2.63 19.07 -2.70
C ASP A 67 1.83 20.33 -2.25
N LYS A 68 0.82 20.19 -1.36
CA LYS A 68 0.10 21.32 -0.74
C LYS A 68 0.90 22.05 0.36
N GLN A 69 1.97 21.45 0.85
CA GLN A 69 2.79 21.98 1.95
C GLN A 69 4.05 22.71 1.47
N ASP A 70 4.29 22.71 0.16
CA ASP A 70 5.35 23.46 -0.53
C ASP A 70 4.85 24.82 -1.07
#